data_AF-A0AA37NZJ5-F1
#
_entry.id   AF-A0AA37NZJ5-F1
#
_cell.length_a   1.000
_cell.length_b   1.000
_cell.length_c   1.000
_cell.angle_alpha   90.00
_cell.angle_beta   90.00
_cell.angle_gamma   90.00
#
_symmetry.space_group_name_H-M   'P 1'
#
loop_
_entity.id
_entity.type
_entity.pdbx_description
1 polymer ?
#
loop_
_entity_poly.entity_id
_entity_poly.type
_entity_poly.pdbx_seq_one_letter_code
_entity_poly.pdbx_strand_id
1 'polypeptide(L)'
;MKKNIFINACFLLFLLFCFSNSIEAVEPEDTTRVYSARSCVSVFENQTVSSSRTIAGCDSLIVRGVTVSDVGNLTLTAPDYVVLYGAFEVVQGGILSINEKEEPLIFKFSYDAAGNRILRQTQAVQ
;
A
#
# COMPACT_ATOMS: atom_id res chain seq x y z
N MET A 1 -46.40 29.60 57.66
CA MET A 1 -46.57 29.19 56.24
C MET A 1 -45.23 28.71 55.70
N LYS A 2 -45.06 27.38 55.60
CA LYS A 2 -43.78 26.70 55.31
C LYS A 2 -43.82 26.21 53.86
N LYS A 3 -43.63 27.14 52.91
CA LYS A 3 -43.80 26.89 51.47
C LYS A 3 -42.46 26.91 50.71
N ASN A 4 -41.41 26.36 51.30
CA ASN A 4 -40.07 26.30 50.66
C ASN A 4 -39.51 24.87 50.53
N ILE A 5 -40.27 23.85 50.93
CA ILE A 5 -39.80 22.44 50.87
C ILE A 5 -40.09 21.79 49.51
N PHE A 6 -41.09 22.27 48.77
CA PHE A 6 -41.49 21.66 47.49
C PHE A 6 -40.57 22.00 46.31
N ILE A 7 -39.85 23.13 46.33
CA ILE A 7 -38.96 23.53 45.22
C ILE A 7 -37.62 22.77 45.24
N ASN A 8 -37.13 22.41 46.44
CA ASN A 8 -35.87 21.71 46.61
C ASN A 8 -35.95 20.24 46.17
N ALA A 9 -37.10 19.59 46.42
CA ALA A 9 -37.33 18.21 45.99
C ALA A 9 -37.37 18.05 44.46
N CYS A 10 -37.94 19.02 43.73
CA CYS A 10 -37.94 19.00 42.26
C CYS A 10 -36.56 19.25 41.64
N PHE A 11 -35.72 20.08 42.28
CA PHE A 11 -34.37 20.35 41.78
C PHE A 11 -33.44 19.15 41.95
N LEU A 12 -33.58 18.39 43.05
CA LEU A 12 -32.85 17.14 43.28
C LEU A 12 -33.28 16.02 42.33
N LEU A 13 -34.57 15.96 41.96
CA LEU A 13 -35.07 14.97 41.01
C LEU A 13 -34.58 15.26 39.57
N PHE A 14 -34.42 16.54 39.20
CA PHE A 14 -33.89 16.94 37.90
C PHE A 14 -32.41 16.58 37.73
N LEU A 15 -31.62 16.66 38.80
CA LEU A 15 -30.20 16.24 38.79
C LEU A 15 -30.01 14.71 38.67
N LEU A 16 -30.99 13.91 39.08
CA LEU A 16 -30.95 12.45 38.97
C LEU A 16 -31.24 11.94 37.54
N PHE A 17 -31.91 12.74 36.71
CA PHE A 17 -32.23 12.36 35.32
C PHE A 17 -31.13 12.66 34.30
N CYS A 18 -30.04 13.34 34.68
CA CYS A 18 -28.98 13.73 33.74
C CYS A 18 -27.80 12.77 33.62
N PHE A 19 -27.75 11.66 34.37
CA PHE A 19 -26.67 10.68 34.26
C PHE A 19 -27.07 9.45 33.44
N SER A 20 -27.69 9.65 32.27
CA SER A 20 -27.61 8.64 31.21
C SER A 20 -26.30 8.88 30.47
N ASN A 21 -25.18 8.39 31.03
CA ASN A 21 -23.98 8.22 30.24
C ASN A 21 -24.28 7.10 29.24
N SER A 22 -24.64 7.47 28.01
CA SER A 22 -24.51 6.57 26.88
C SER A 22 -23.01 6.32 26.66
N ILE A 23 -22.46 5.34 27.37
CA ILE A 23 -21.20 4.73 26.96
C ILE A 23 -21.55 3.92 25.71
N GLU A 24 -21.30 4.51 24.54
CA GLU A 24 -21.14 3.73 23.33
C GLU A 24 -20.03 2.72 23.60
N ALA A 25 -20.40 1.44 23.64
CA ALA A 25 -19.45 0.36 23.61
C ALA A 25 -18.69 0.47 22.29
N VAL A 26 -17.47 0.98 22.34
CA VAL A 26 -16.55 0.95 21.20
C VAL A 26 -16.31 -0.52 20.90
N GLU A 27 -16.88 -1.00 19.79
CA GLU A 27 -16.56 -2.32 19.29
C GLU A 27 -15.03 -2.41 19.14
N PRO A 28 -14.38 -3.43 19.72
CA PRO A 28 -12.94 -3.57 19.56
C PRO A 28 -12.68 -3.71 18.06
N GLU A 29 -11.93 -2.77 17.48
CA GLU A 29 -11.38 -2.95 16.15
C GLU A 29 -10.71 -4.32 16.11
N ASP A 30 -11.17 -5.18 15.22
CA ASP A 30 -10.56 -6.47 14.96
C ASP A 30 -9.17 -6.22 14.36
N THR A 31 -8.19 -6.08 15.25
CA THR A 31 -6.79 -5.83 14.93
C THR A 31 -6.05 -7.13 14.60
N THR A 32 -6.77 -8.19 14.22
CA THR A 32 -6.14 -9.43 13.73
C THR A 32 -5.34 -9.15 12.46
N ARG A 33 -4.07 -8.79 12.67
CA ARG A 33 -3.07 -8.73 11.61
C ARG A 33 -2.74 -10.15 11.21
N VAL A 34 -3.43 -10.65 10.19
CA VAL A 34 -3.08 -11.90 9.52
C VAL A 34 -1.78 -11.65 8.75
N TYR A 35 -0.65 -11.87 9.41
CA TYR A 35 0.65 -11.92 8.74
C TYR A 35 0.68 -13.21 7.92
N SER A 36 0.31 -13.10 6.64
CA SER A 36 0.69 -14.12 5.66
C SER A 36 2.22 -14.17 5.69
N ALA A 37 2.79 -15.30 6.08
CA ALA A 37 4.23 -15.56 6.00
C ALA A 37 4.64 -15.63 4.52
N ARG A 38 4.54 -14.51 3.80
CA ARG A 38 5.10 -14.36 2.47
C ARG A 38 6.60 -14.27 2.68
N SER A 39 7.25 -15.42 2.66
CA SER A 39 8.69 -15.50 2.50
C SER A 39 9.07 -14.70 1.26
N CYS A 40 9.97 -13.74 1.45
CA CYS A 40 10.50 -12.92 0.37
C CYS A 40 11.35 -13.78 -0.59
N VAL A 41 11.53 -13.31 -1.82
CA VAL A 41 12.13 -14.07 -2.92
C VAL A 41 13.36 -13.33 -3.45
N SER A 42 14.55 -13.91 -3.33
CA SER A 42 15.76 -13.26 -3.88
C SER A 42 15.91 -13.44 -5.40
N VAL A 43 15.33 -14.51 -5.97
CA VAL A 43 15.41 -14.83 -7.40
C VAL A 43 14.06 -15.30 -7.92
N PHE A 44 13.56 -14.66 -8.98
CA PHE A 44 12.33 -15.02 -9.68
C PHE A 44 12.64 -15.36 -11.14
N GLU A 45 12.53 -16.63 -11.53
CA GLU A 45 13.06 -17.09 -12.81
C GLU A 45 12.22 -18.12 -13.55
N ASN A 46 12.37 -18.11 -14.88
CA ASN A 46 11.80 -19.11 -15.78
C ASN A 46 10.28 -19.23 -15.63
N GLN A 47 9.58 -18.10 -15.56
CA GLN A 47 8.14 -18.03 -15.35
C GLN A 47 7.42 -17.39 -16.52
N THR A 48 6.24 -17.93 -16.84
CA THR A 48 5.24 -17.22 -17.63
C THR A 48 4.16 -16.68 -16.70
N VAL A 49 4.00 -15.36 -16.67
CA VAL A 49 2.99 -14.69 -15.86
C VAL A 49 1.76 -14.42 -16.72
N SER A 50 0.73 -15.24 -16.56
CA SER A 50 -0.53 -15.15 -17.31
C SER A 50 -1.72 -14.64 -16.47
N SER A 51 -1.44 -14.10 -15.29
CA SER A 51 -2.42 -13.52 -14.37
C SER A 51 -1.74 -12.50 -13.45
N SER A 52 -2.49 -11.84 -12.58
CA SER A 52 -1.93 -10.95 -11.56
C SER A 52 -1.03 -11.70 -10.57
N ARG A 53 0.20 -11.22 -10.39
CA ARG A 53 1.17 -11.70 -9.40
C ARG A 53 1.96 -10.55 -8.80
N THR A 54 2.23 -10.67 -7.49
CA THR A 54 3.13 -9.77 -6.76
C THR A 54 4.28 -10.58 -6.19
N ILE A 55 5.51 -10.19 -6.52
CA ILE A 55 6.74 -10.79 -6.00
C ILE A 55 7.44 -9.75 -5.13
N ALA A 56 7.69 -10.13 -3.87
CA ALA A 56 8.42 -9.31 -2.91
C ALA A 56 9.82 -9.91 -2.69
N GLY A 57 10.85 -9.13 -2.99
CA GLY A 57 12.25 -9.39 -2.73
C GLY A 57 12.62 -9.23 -1.27
N CYS A 58 13.65 -9.96 -0.85
CA CYS A 58 14.13 -9.87 0.54
C CYS A 58 14.88 -8.57 0.77
N ASP A 59 16.05 -8.43 0.14
CA ASP A 59 16.85 -7.20 0.10
C ASP A 59 16.87 -6.71 -1.35
N SER A 60 17.38 -7.55 -2.24
CA SER A 60 17.29 -7.39 -3.69
C SER A 60 16.49 -8.52 -4.34
N LEU A 61 16.03 -8.29 -5.58
CA LEU A 61 15.33 -9.27 -6.39
C LEU A 61 15.97 -9.37 -7.78
N ILE A 62 16.45 -10.56 -8.13
CA ILE A 62 16.92 -10.87 -9.48
C ILE A 62 15.78 -11.54 -10.26
N VAL A 63 15.49 -11.03 -11.45
CA VAL A 63 14.46 -11.57 -12.34
C VAL A 63 15.06 -11.98 -13.67
N ARG A 64 14.87 -13.23 -14.12
CA ARG A 64 15.44 -13.72 -15.39
C ARG A 64 14.61 -14.80 -16.05
N GLY A 65 14.53 -14.81 -17.37
CA GLY A 65 13.73 -15.79 -18.11
C GLY A 65 12.24 -15.65 -17.80
N VAL A 66 11.74 -14.43 -17.62
CA VAL A 66 10.33 -14.18 -17.31
C VAL A 66 9.63 -13.57 -18.51
N THR A 67 8.48 -14.14 -18.86
CA THR A 67 7.57 -13.62 -19.88
C THR A 67 6.25 -13.26 -19.21
N VAL A 68 5.84 -11.99 -19.29
CA VAL A 68 4.51 -11.55 -18.90
C VAL A 68 3.62 -11.62 -20.14
N SER A 69 2.56 -12.42 -20.09
CA SER A 69 1.64 -12.57 -21.23
C SER A 69 0.78 -11.30 -21.42
N ASP A 70 0.05 -11.26 -22.53
CA ASP A 70 -0.90 -10.20 -22.90
C ASP A 70 -2.02 -9.93 -21.87
N VAL A 71 -2.33 -10.91 -21.02
CA VAL A 71 -3.28 -10.81 -19.89
C VAL A 71 -2.59 -10.87 -18.53
N GLY A 72 -1.25 -10.90 -18.50
CA GLY A 72 -0.44 -10.97 -17.29
C GLY A 72 -0.28 -9.62 -16.61
N ASN A 73 -0.21 -9.62 -15.28
CA ASN A 73 0.15 -8.45 -14.51
C ASN A 73 1.18 -8.84 -13.44
N LEU A 74 2.42 -8.38 -13.59
CA LEU A 74 3.51 -8.67 -12.68
C LEU A 74 3.90 -7.41 -11.91
N THR A 75 3.77 -7.46 -10.59
CA THR A 75 4.31 -6.44 -9.68
C THR A 75 5.54 -7.00 -8.97
N LEU A 76 6.67 -6.30 -9.07
CA LEU A 76 7.93 -6.61 -8.41
C LEU A 76 8.23 -5.53 -7.37
N THR A 77 8.69 -5.93 -6.19
CA THR A 77 9.17 -4.99 -5.18
C THR A 77 10.36 -5.59 -4.46
N ALA A 78 11.34 -4.79 -4.08
CA ALA A 78 12.44 -5.19 -3.22
C ALA A 78 12.90 -3.96 -2.41
N PRO A 79 13.43 -4.13 -1.19
CA PRO A 79 13.94 -3.00 -0.41
C PRO A 79 15.06 -2.21 -1.09
N ASP A 80 16.08 -2.89 -1.62
CA ASP A 80 17.25 -2.24 -2.20
C ASP A 80 17.05 -1.97 -3.68
N TYR A 81 16.88 -3.04 -4.48
CA TYR A 81 16.75 -2.93 -5.94
C TYR A 81 16.14 -4.18 -6.58
N VAL A 82 15.58 -4.01 -7.77
CA VAL A 82 15.15 -5.09 -8.66
C VAL A 82 16.03 -5.09 -9.91
N VAL A 83 16.64 -6.24 -10.24
CA VAL A 83 17.43 -6.41 -11.46
C VAL A 83 16.70 -7.34 -12.41
N LEU A 84 16.35 -6.84 -13.60
CA LEU A 84 15.95 -7.67 -14.72
C LEU A 84 17.22 -8.12 -15.46
N TYR A 85 17.54 -9.40 -15.40
CA TYR A 85 18.77 -9.96 -15.92
C TYR A 85 18.48 -10.91 -17.09
N GLY A 86 19.13 -10.67 -18.24
CA GLY A 86 18.99 -11.53 -19.42
C GLY A 86 17.61 -11.40 -20.09
N ALA A 87 17.08 -12.51 -20.61
CA ALA A 87 15.81 -12.54 -21.31
C ALA A 87 14.64 -12.18 -20.37
N PHE A 88 13.97 -11.08 -20.66
CA PHE A 88 12.75 -10.64 -19.98
C PHE A 88 11.83 -10.01 -21.02
N GLU A 89 10.57 -10.43 -21.06
CA GLU A 89 9.61 -9.99 -22.06
C GLU A 89 8.26 -9.63 -21.42
N VAL A 90 7.66 -8.55 -21.90
CA VAL A 90 6.25 -8.23 -21.66
C VAL A 90 5.56 -8.22 -23.01
N VAL A 91 4.70 -9.19 -23.24
CA VAL A 91 3.90 -9.28 -24.47
C VAL A 91 2.93 -8.10 -24.51
N GLN A 92 2.66 -7.58 -25.70
CA GLN A 92 1.71 -6.47 -25.89
C GLN A 92 0.37 -6.78 -25.20
N GLY A 93 -0.04 -5.91 -24.27
CA GLY A 93 -1.22 -6.09 -23.41
C GLY A 93 -0.87 -6.42 -21.95
N GLY A 94 0.28 -7.06 -21.72
CA GLY A 94 0.78 -7.37 -20.39
C GLY A 94 1.24 -6.13 -19.62
N ILE A 95 1.24 -6.24 -18.29
CA ILE A 95 1.61 -5.15 -17.39
C ILE A 95 2.76 -5.59 -16.49
N LEU A 96 3.82 -4.77 -16.44
CA LEU A 96 4.89 -4.86 -15.46
C LEU A 96 4.88 -3.60 -14.58
N SER A 97 4.93 -3.78 -13.27
CA SER A 97 5.12 -2.71 -12.28
C SER A 97 6.30 -3.04 -11.38
N ILE A 98 7.22 -2.10 -11.20
CA ILE A 98 8.38 -2.26 -10.31
C ILE A 98 8.30 -1.15 -9.27
N ASN A 99 8.08 -1.55 -8.02
CA ASN A 99 7.99 -0.64 -6.89
C ASN A 99 9.32 -0.67 -6.13
N GLU A 100 10.21 0.27 -6.48
CA GLU A 100 11.39 0.59 -5.68
C GLU A 100 10.93 1.32 -4.42
N LYS A 101 11.38 0.84 -3.26
CA LYS A 101 10.92 1.34 -1.98
C LYS A 101 11.81 2.48 -1.48
N GLU A 102 12.06 3.50 -2.29
CA GLU A 102 12.70 4.74 -1.83
C GLU A 102 12.07 5.96 -2.50
N GLU A 103 10.94 6.38 -1.93
CA GLU A 103 10.10 7.52 -2.36
C GLU A 103 9.64 7.44 -3.84
N PRO A 104 8.46 7.99 -4.21
CA PRO A 104 8.10 8.00 -5.62
C PRO A 104 8.95 9.08 -6.30
N LEU A 105 10.16 8.72 -6.72
CA LEU A 105 11.02 9.57 -7.54
C LEU A 105 10.55 9.44 -9.00
N ILE A 106 9.95 10.51 -9.53
CA ILE A 106 9.65 10.63 -10.96
C ILE A 106 10.95 10.98 -11.69
N PHE A 107 11.39 10.09 -12.57
CA PHE A 107 12.46 10.36 -13.52
C PHE A 107 11.90 10.97 -14.80
N LYS A 108 12.38 12.16 -15.17
CA LYS A 108 12.09 12.82 -16.45
C LYS A 108 13.32 12.74 -17.35
N PHE A 109 13.12 12.27 -18.58
CA PHE A 109 14.15 12.19 -19.60
C PHE A 109 13.81 13.14 -20.75
N SER A 110 14.80 13.91 -21.22
CA SER A 110 14.69 14.75 -22.41
C SER A 110 15.55 14.19 -23.53
N TYR A 111 15.05 14.28 -24.75
CA TYR A 111 15.70 13.77 -25.95
C TYR A 111 15.92 14.91 -26.96
N ASP A 112 16.99 14.82 -27.75
CA ASP A 112 17.19 15.68 -28.91
C ASP A 112 16.37 15.20 -30.11
N ALA A 113 16.42 15.95 -31.22
CA ALA A 113 15.71 15.61 -32.45
C ALA A 113 16.20 14.33 -33.14
N ALA A 114 17.38 13.83 -32.77
CA ALA A 114 17.93 12.57 -33.26
C ALA A 114 17.58 11.38 -32.33
N GLY A 115 16.85 11.62 -31.23
CA GLY A 115 16.43 10.61 -30.27
C GLY A 115 17.48 10.27 -29.22
N ASN A 116 18.57 11.04 -29.09
CA ASN A 116 19.56 10.82 -28.04
C ASN A 116 19.09 11.44 -26.72
N ARG A 117 19.31 10.74 -25.61
CA ARG A 117 19.02 11.26 -24.27
C ARG A 117 20.02 12.35 -23.91
N ILE A 118 19.55 13.56 -23.67
CA ILE A 118 20.39 14.72 -23.33
C ILE A 118 20.29 15.15 -21.86
N LEU A 119 19.22 14.77 -21.15
CA LEU A 119 19.02 15.16 -19.75
C LEU A 119 18.26 14.09 -18.96
N ARG A 120 18.63 13.93 -17.68
CA ARG A 120 17.88 13.19 -16.67
C ARG A 120 17.60 14.13 -15.51
N GLN A 121 16.34 14.24 -15.11
CA GLN A 121 15.91 14.98 -13.92
C GLN A 121 15.16 14.03 -12.98
N THR A 122 15.26 14.30 -11.69
CA THR A 122 14.58 13.54 -10.64
C THR A 122 13.65 14.49 -9.88
N GLN A 123 12.41 14.06 -9.64
CA GLN A 123 11.44 14.81 -8.85
C GLN A 123 10.80 13.89 -7.81
N ALA A 124 10.86 14.25 -6.53
CA ALA A 124 10.09 13.55 -5.49
C ALA A 124 8.59 13.86 -5.63
N VAL A 125 7.75 12.84 -5.55
CA VAL A 125 6.30 13.00 -5.41
C VAL A 125 6.01 13.33 -3.96
N GLN A 126 5.49 14.54 -3.73
CA GLN A 126 4.93 14.97 -2.45
C GLN A 126 3.63 14.23 -2.16
#